data_AF-A0A0F5ZZC5-F1
#
_entry.id   AF-A0A0F5ZZC5-F1
#
_cell.length_a   1.000
_cell.length_b   1.000
_cell.length_c   1.000
_cell.angle_alpha   90.00
_cell.angle_beta   90.00
_cell.angle_gamma   90.00
#
_symmetry.space_group_name_H-M   'P 1'
#
loop_
_entity.id
_entity.type
_entity.pdbx_description
1 polymer ?
#
loop_
_entity_poly.entity_id
_entity_poly.type
_entity_poly.pdbx_seq_one_letter_code
_entity_poly.pdbx_strand_id
1 'polypeptide(L)'
;MRVVLILSYLLGIALPVLETYRRGFEHWMVNSMTMAGDYLMGAVLLVAALAFSFNKKCAGVLMVIAWSYVLGVMNAAFWGHLEGAIRGITQCDNDPLEFKAIAVKGVIWGLALMSVYLSARWLYLNKPQIQ
;
A
#
# COMPACT_ATOMS: atom_id res chain seq x y z
N MET A 1 -10.93 -3.02 -12.77
CA MET A 1 -10.04 -1.83 -12.79
C MET A 1 -10.61 -0.59 -12.13
N ARG A 2 -11.87 -0.20 -12.34
CA ARG A 2 -12.44 1.00 -11.67
C ARG A 2 -12.28 0.98 -10.15
N VAL A 3 -12.56 -0.15 -9.51
CA VAL A 3 -12.38 -0.32 -8.05
C VAL A 3 -10.90 -0.14 -7.65
N VAL A 4 -9.99 -0.81 -8.35
CA VAL A 4 -8.53 -0.69 -8.10
C VAL A 4 -8.06 0.76 -8.23
N LEU A 5 -8.54 1.47 -9.25
CA LEU A 5 -8.22 2.89 -9.46
C LEU A 5 -8.70 3.76 -8.29
N ILE A 6 -9.94 3.57 -7.84
CA ILE A 6 -10.50 4.29 -6.68
C ILE A 6 -9.68 3.98 -5.43
N LEU A 7 -9.37 2.71 -5.18
CA LEU A 7 -8.54 2.29 -4.05
C LEU A 7 -7.14 2.91 -4.10
N SER A 8 -6.53 3.02 -5.29
CA SER A 8 -5.23 3.67 -5.46
C SER A 8 -5.27 5.15 -5.09
N TYR A 9 -6.33 5.88 -5.45
CA TYR A 9 -6.50 7.26 -5.01
C TYR A 9 -6.75 7.37 -3.50
N LEU A 10 -7.66 6.54 -2.98
CA LEU A 10 -8.01 6.57 -1.56
C LEU A 10 -6.82 6.25 -0.67
N LEU A 11 -6.13 5.12 -0.89
CA LEU A 11 -4.95 4.77 -0.11
C LEU A 11 -3.75 5.66 -0.44
N GLY A 12 -3.65 6.10 -1.69
CA GLY A 12 -2.64 7.07 -2.14
C GLY A 12 -2.60 8.34 -1.29
N ILE A 13 -3.77 8.82 -0.87
CA ILE A 13 -3.93 10.00 0.00
C ILE A 13 -3.97 9.57 1.47
N ALA A 14 -4.70 8.51 1.80
CA ALA A 14 -4.94 8.14 3.19
C ALA A 14 -3.65 7.71 3.92
N LEU A 15 -2.73 6.97 3.27
CA LEU A 15 -1.49 6.52 3.91
C LEU A 15 -0.65 7.69 4.47
N PRO A 16 -0.23 8.69 3.67
CA PRO A 16 0.52 9.81 4.20
C PRO A 16 -0.30 10.61 5.21
N VAL A 17 -1.57 10.93 4.93
CA VAL A 17 -2.40 11.76 5.81
C VAL A 17 -2.63 11.11 7.17
N LEU A 18 -2.95 9.82 7.20
CA LEU A 18 -3.18 9.10 8.46
C LEU A 18 -1.88 8.95 9.25
N GLU A 19 -0.75 8.71 8.59
CA GLU A 19 0.53 8.61 9.29
C GLU A 19 0.95 9.95 9.90
N THR A 20 0.78 11.05 9.15
CA THR A 20 1.01 12.40 9.67
C THR A 20 0.06 12.73 10.82
N TYR A 21 -1.22 12.39 10.71
CA TYR A 21 -2.19 12.64 11.78
C TYR A 21 -1.84 11.85 13.04
N ARG A 22 -1.41 10.60 12.89
CA ARG A 22 -1.09 9.71 14.02
C ARG A 22 0.21 10.09 14.74
N ARG A 23 1.25 10.48 14.00
CA ARG A 23 2.58 10.74 14.57
C ARG A 23 2.95 12.22 14.71
N GLY A 24 2.25 13.10 14.01
CA GLY A 24 2.61 14.51 13.89
C GLY A 24 3.74 14.77 12.88
N PHE A 25 3.81 16.00 12.36
CA PHE A 25 4.87 16.40 11.43
C PHE A 25 6.26 16.37 12.07
N GLU A 26 6.37 16.61 13.38
CA GLU A 26 7.66 16.59 14.10
C GLU A 26 8.31 15.21 14.10
N HIS A 27 7.54 14.14 13.87
CA HIS A 27 8.07 12.78 13.83
C HIS A 27 9.06 12.54 12.67
N TRP A 28 9.03 13.39 11.63
CA TRP A 28 10.08 13.40 10.60
C TRP A 28 11.48 13.61 11.18
N MET A 29 11.61 14.31 12.31
CA MET A 29 12.90 14.55 12.98
C MET A 29 13.32 13.40 13.91
N VAL A 30 12.40 12.49 14.25
CA VAL A 30 12.65 11.36 15.15
C VAL A 30 12.91 10.08 14.36
N ASN A 31 11.99 9.72 13.46
CA ASN A 31 12.07 8.52 12.64
C ASN A 31 11.50 8.77 11.24
N SER A 32 12.28 9.49 10.42
CA SER A 32 11.92 9.86 9.05
C SER A 32 11.63 8.67 8.14
N MET A 33 12.27 7.51 8.38
CA MET A 33 12.09 6.34 7.52
C MET A 33 10.70 5.72 7.63
N THR A 34 10.12 5.70 8.84
CA THR A 34 8.75 5.22 9.02
C THR A 34 7.74 6.13 8.31
N MET A 35 7.88 7.44 8.45
CA MET A 35 7.06 8.43 7.73
C MET A 35 7.24 8.31 6.21
N ALA A 36 8.49 8.22 5.75
CA ALA A 36 8.82 8.12 4.32
C ALA A 36 8.20 6.89 3.66
N GLY A 37 8.07 5.77 4.38
CA GLY A 37 7.43 4.56 3.87
C GLY A 37 5.98 4.80 3.42
N ASP A 38 5.16 5.41 4.28
CA ASP A 38 3.74 5.68 3.97
C ASP A 38 3.58 6.74 2.88
N TYR A 39 4.44 7.76 2.88
CA TYR A 39 4.45 8.78 1.82
C TYR A 39 4.85 8.19 0.47
N LEU A 40 5.86 7.31 0.44
CA LEU A 40 6.32 6.69 -0.79
C LEU A 40 5.28 5.72 -1.34
N MET A 41 4.66 4.89 -0.49
CA MET A 41 3.51 4.06 -0.87
C MET A 41 2.36 4.90 -1.45
N GLY A 42 2.05 6.02 -0.79
CA GLY A 42 1.03 6.95 -1.25
C GLY A 42 1.35 7.52 -2.64
N ALA A 43 2.58 8.01 -2.82
CA ALA A 43 3.05 8.61 -4.06
C ALA A 43 3.00 7.63 -5.24
N VAL A 44 3.49 6.40 -5.07
CA VAL A 44 3.49 5.42 -6.17
C VAL A 44 2.08 5.00 -6.58
N LEU A 45 1.14 4.88 -5.61
CA LEU A 45 -0.26 4.61 -5.91
C LEU A 45 -0.90 5.76 -6.69
N LEU A 46 -0.65 7.01 -6.29
CA LEU A 46 -1.18 8.19 -6.98
C LEU A 46 -0.62 8.33 -8.39
N VAL A 47 0.68 8.11 -8.59
CA VAL A 47 1.31 8.14 -9.92
C VAL A 47 0.70 7.06 -10.83
N ALA A 48 0.53 5.84 -10.33
CA ALA A 48 -0.11 4.77 -11.10
C ALA A 48 -1.58 5.09 -11.43
N ALA A 49 -2.32 5.65 -10.47
CA ALA A 49 -3.70 6.08 -10.66
C ALA A 49 -3.83 7.18 -11.72
N LEU A 50 -2.99 8.22 -11.65
CA LEU A 50 -2.95 9.30 -12.64
C LEU A 50 -2.58 8.78 -14.02
N ALA A 51 -1.56 7.93 -14.13
CA ALA A 51 -1.19 7.32 -15.41
C ALA A 51 -2.36 6.54 -16.04
N PHE A 52 -3.14 5.83 -15.21
CA PHE A 52 -4.33 5.11 -15.65
C PHE A 52 -5.47 6.05 -16.06
N SER A 53 -5.75 7.09 -15.28
CA SER A 53 -6.77 8.11 -15.59
C SER A 53 -6.48 8.84 -16.91
N PHE A 54 -5.21 9.05 -17.24
CA PHE A 54 -4.78 9.67 -18.50
C PHE A 54 -4.55 8.68 -19.65
N ASN A 55 -5.00 7.43 -19.52
CA ASN A 55 -4.86 6.38 -20.53
C ASN A 55 -3.42 6.20 -21.06
N LYS A 56 -2.41 6.34 -20.19
CA LYS A 56 -1.02 6.15 -20.58
C LYS A 56 -0.78 4.68 -20.94
N LYS A 57 0.03 4.43 -21.98
CA LYS A 57 0.34 3.06 -22.47
C LYS A 57 0.91 2.14 -21.38
N CYS A 58 1.68 2.70 -20.44
CA CYS A 58 2.29 1.96 -19.33
C CYS A 58 1.41 1.85 -18.07
N ALA A 59 0.18 2.37 -18.07
CA ALA A 59 -0.63 2.49 -16.87
C ALA A 59 -0.90 1.15 -16.16
N GLY A 60 -1.19 0.08 -16.91
CA GLY A 60 -1.41 -1.24 -16.33
C GLY A 60 -0.18 -1.79 -15.62
N VAL A 61 1.00 -1.60 -16.22
CA VAL A 61 2.29 -2.00 -15.63
C VAL A 61 2.55 -1.21 -14.36
N LEU A 62 2.36 0.11 -14.39
CA LEU A 62 2.53 0.98 -13.21
C LEU A 62 1.58 0.58 -12.07
N MET A 63 0.34 0.19 -12.39
CA MET A 63 -0.62 -0.27 -11.39
C MET A 63 -0.18 -1.58 -10.73
N VAL A 64 0.34 -2.54 -11.51
CA VAL A 64 0.92 -3.78 -10.97
C VAL A 64 2.12 -3.48 -10.07
N ILE A 65 3.02 -2.60 -10.50
CA ILE A 65 4.23 -2.24 -9.74
C ILE A 65 3.84 -1.56 -8.42
N ALA A 66 2.97 -0.55 -8.48
CA ALA A 66 2.55 0.20 -7.30
C ALA A 66 1.89 -0.73 -6.26
N TRP A 67 0.93 -1.56 -6.67
CA TRP A 67 0.28 -2.49 -5.74
C TRP A 67 1.21 -3.62 -5.27
N SER A 68 2.17 -4.06 -6.08
CA SER A 68 3.17 -5.05 -5.65
C SER A 68 4.11 -4.47 -4.59
N TYR A 69 4.50 -3.21 -4.75
CA TYR A 69 5.30 -2.48 -3.77
C TYR A 69 4.54 -2.36 -2.44
N VAL A 70 3.29 -1.89 -2.48
CA VAL A 70 2.43 -1.78 -1.29
C VAL A 70 2.22 -3.13 -0.62
N LEU A 71 1.95 -4.19 -1.40
CA LEU A 71 1.81 -5.54 -0.89
C LEU A 71 3.08 -6.00 -0.16
N GLY A 72 4.26 -5.76 -0.74
CA GLY A 72 5.53 -6.12 -0.11
C GLY A 72 5.75 -5.43 1.24
N VAL A 73 5.52 -4.11 1.29
CA VAL A 73 5.66 -3.32 2.53
C VAL A 73 4.63 -3.77 3.58
N MET A 74 3.37 -3.92 3.18
CA MET A 74 2.30 -4.37 4.09
C MET A 74 2.47 -5.82 4.53
N ASN A 75 3.12 -6.66 3.74
CA ASN A 75 3.40 -8.05 4.13
C ASN A 75 4.33 -8.08 5.34
N ALA A 76 5.43 -7.34 5.30
CA ALA A 76 6.33 -7.23 6.44
C ALA A 76 5.63 -6.62 7.68
N ALA A 77 4.84 -5.56 7.47
CA ALA A 77 4.15 -4.86 8.56
C ALA A 77 3.05 -5.71 9.22
N PHE A 78 2.23 -6.41 8.45
CA PHE A 78 1.14 -7.24 8.95
C PHE A 78 1.67 -8.49 9.66
N TRP A 79 2.51 -9.28 8.99
CA TRP A 79 3.01 -10.54 9.55
C TRP A 79 3.92 -10.32 10.75
N GLY A 80 4.77 -9.28 10.72
CA GLY A 80 5.59 -8.92 11.87
C GLY A 80 4.74 -8.55 13.09
N HIS A 81 3.70 -7.71 12.92
CA HIS A 81 2.84 -7.32 14.04
C HIS A 81 1.99 -8.50 14.54
N LEU A 82 1.51 -9.37 13.64
CA LEU A 82 0.78 -10.59 14.02
C LEU A 82 1.66 -11.57 14.80
N GLU A 83 2.91 -11.78 14.37
CA GLU A 83 3.88 -12.63 15.06
C GLU A 83 4.22 -12.07 16.45
N GLY A 84 4.44 -10.75 16.55
CA GLY A 84 4.64 -10.06 17.82
C GLY A 84 3.47 -10.24 18.78
N ALA A 85 2.23 -10.13 18.28
CA ALA A 85 1.02 -10.37 19.07
C ALA A 85 0.91 -11.81 19.57
N ILE A 86 1.19 -12.80 18.72
CA ILE A 86 1.19 -14.22 19.10
C ILE A 86 2.25 -14.52 20.17
N ARG A 87 3.41 -13.88 20.08
CA ARG A 87 4.54 -14.08 21.00
C ARG A 87 4.50 -13.18 22.25
N GLY A 88 3.58 -12.21 22.31
CA GLY A 88 3.52 -11.23 23.39
C GLY A 88 4.73 -10.30 23.44
N ILE A 89 5.36 -10.01 22.30
CA ILE A 89 6.53 -9.12 22.20
C ILE A 89 6.22 -7.86 21.39
N THR A 90 6.73 -6.72 21.82
CA THR A 90 6.63 -5.46 21.10
C THR A 90 7.57 -5.44 19.90
N GLN A 91 7.05 -5.07 18.72
CA GLN A 91 7.83 -4.99 17.48
C GLN A 91 7.59 -3.64 16.78
N CYS A 92 8.68 -2.93 16.48
CA CYS A 92 8.69 -1.65 15.74
C CYS A 92 7.68 -0.62 16.29
N ASP A 93 7.75 -0.38 17.60
CA ASP A 93 6.88 0.56 18.35
C ASP A 93 5.38 0.23 18.32
N ASN A 94 4.98 -0.96 17.86
CA ASN A 94 3.59 -1.39 17.92
C ASN A 94 3.37 -2.29 19.14
N ASP A 95 2.41 -1.91 19.97
CA ASP A 95 1.97 -2.74 21.09
C ASP A 95 1.34 -4.04 20.53
N PRO A 96 1.79 -5.22 21.00
CA PRO A 96 1.29 -6.51 20.53
C PRO A 96 -0.21 -6.71 20.80
N LEU A 97 -0.80 -5.96 21.73
CA LEU A 97 -2.22 -6.07 22.09
C LEU A 97 -3.14 -5.13 21.27
N GLU A 98 -2.59 -4.36 20.34
CA GLU A 98 -3.37 -3.52 19.43
C GLU A 98 -4.01 -4.34 18.29
N PHE A 99 -4.96 -5.22 18.63
CA PHE A 99 -5.71 -6.02 17.66
C PHE A 99 -6.36 -5.20 16.55
N LYS A 100 -6.75 -3.95 16.84
CA LYS A 100 -7.28 -3.01 15.85
C LYS A 100 -6.25 -2.68 14.77
N ALA A 101 -5.00 -2.42 15.15
CA ALA A 101 -3.93 -2.10 14.20
C ALA A 101 -3.59 -3.30 13.31
N ILE A 102 -3.55 -4.51 13.89
CA ILE A 102 -3.33 -5.76 13.15
C ILE A 102 -4.46 -5.99 12.14
N ALA A 103 -5.72 -5.82 12.55
CA ALA A 103 -6.87 -5.97 11.67
C ALA A 103 -6.84 -4.97 10.49
N VAL A 104 -6.53 -3.70 10.76
CA VAL A 104 -6.40 -2.67 9.72
C VAL A 104 -5.28 -3.02 8.73
N LYS A 105 -4.10 -3.39 9.22
CA LYS A 105 -2.97 -3.83 8.38
C LYS A 105 -3.33 -5.04 7.53
N GLY A 106 -4.05 -6.02 8.10
CA GLY A 106 -4.54 -7.21 7.40
C GLY A 106 -5.52 -6.87 6.28
N VAL A 107 -6.44 -5.92 6.51
CA VAL A 107 -7.37 -5.45 5.47
C VAL A 107 -6.61 -4.76 4.34
N ILE A 108 -5.68 -3.86 4.63
CA ILE A 108 -4.87 -3.18 3.61
C ILE A 108 -4.03 -4.19 2.83
N TRP A 109 -3.42 -5.16 3.50
CA TRP A 109 -2.67 -6.25 2.86
C TRP A 109 -3.54 -7.08 1.92
N GLY A 110 -4.75 -7.47 2.35
CA GLY A 110 -5.70 -8.21 1.51
C GLY A 110 -6.17 -7.41 0.29
N LEU A 111 -6.44 -6.12 0.47
CA LEU A 111 -6.76 -5.20 -0.63
C LEU A 111 -5.60 -5.06 -1.61
N ALA A 112 -4.36 -5.00 -1.11
CA ALA A 112 -3.18 -4.94 -1.95
C ALA A 112 -3.01 -6.21 -2.78
N LEU A 113 -3.16 -7.39 -2.17
CA LEU A 113 -3.10 -8.68 -2.85
C LEU A 113 -4.14 -8.78 -3.97
N MET A 114 -5.39 -8.44 -3.67
CA MET A 114 -6.46 -8.42 -4.66
C MET A 114 -6.20 -7.42 -5.79
N SER A 115 -5.66 -6.25 -5.47
CA SER A 115 -5.36 -5.21 -6.45
C SER A 115 -4.20 -5.57 -7.37
N VAL A 116 -3.16 -6.26 -6.87
CA VAL A 116 -2.10 -6.85 -7.70
C VAL A 116 -2.71 -7.84 -8.67
N TYR A 117 -3.50 -8.80 -8.19
CA TYR A 117 -4.12 -9.83 -9.02
C TYR A 117 -4.99 -9.22 -10.13
N LEU A 118 -5.87 -8.28 -9.77
CA LEU A 118 -6.76 -7.63 -10.73
C LEU A 118 -5.99 -6.78 -11.76
N SER A 119 -4.92 -6.10 -11.34
CA SER A 119 -4.07 -5.31 -12.23
C SER A 119 -3.29 -6.20 -13.21
N ALA A 120 -2.73 -7.32 -12.73
CA ALA A 120 -2.00 -8.27 -13.55
C ALA A 120 -2.94 -8.96 -14.56
N ARG A 121 -4.13 -9.37 -14.12
CA ARG A 121 -5.17 -9.92 -14.99
C ARG A 121 -5.58 -8.92 -16.08
N TRP A 122 -5.76 -7.64 -15.73
CA TRP A 122 -6.09 -6.62 -16.72
C TRP A 122 -4.97 -6.43 -17.74
N LEU A 123 -3.72 -6.38 -17.29
CA LEU A 123 -2.56 -6.25 -18.17
C LEU A 123 -2.44 -7.43 -19.15
N TYR A 124 -2.70 -8.65 -18.68
CA TYR A 124 -2.70 -9.85 -19.52
C TYR A 124 -3.77 -9.79 -20.62
N LEU A 125 -4.99 -9.38 -20.26
CA LEU A 125 -6.12 -9.30 -21.21
C LEU A 125 -6.00 -8.17 -22.24
N ASN A 126 -5.27 -7.10 -21.92
CA ASN A 126 -5.12 -5.93 -22.79
C ASN A 126 -3.72 -5.83 -23.44
N LYS A 127 -2.95 -6.92 -23.42
CA LYS A 127 -1.63 -6.95 -24.04
C LYS A 127 -1.80 -6.79 -25.56
N PRO A 128 -1.14 -5.81 -26.21
CA PRO A 128 -1.22 -5.68 -27.65
C PRO A 128 -0.67 -6.96 -28.29
N GLN A 129 -1.45 -7.59 -29.17
CA GLN A 129 -0.94 -8.68 -29.99
C GLN A 129 0.10 -8.09 -30.93
N ILE A 130 1.36 -8.37 -30.64
CA ILE A 130 2.45 -8.13 -31.58
C ILE A 130 2.24 -9.19 -32.66
N GLN A 131 1.63 -8.78 -33.78
CA GLN A 131 1.63 -9.52 -35.03
C GLN A 131 2.95 -9.29 -35.75
#